data_AF-A0A2W4WH27-F1
#
_entry.id   AF-A0A2W4WH27-F1
#
_cell.length_a   1.000
_cell.length_b   1.000
_cell.length_c   1.000
_cell.angle_alpha   90.00
_cell.angle_beta   90.00
_cell.angle_gamma   90.00
#
_symmetry.space_group_name_H-M   'P 1'
#
loop_
_entity.id
_entity.type
_entity.pdbx_description
1 polymer ?
#
loop_
_entity_poly.entity_id
_entity_poly.type
_entity_poly.pdbx_seq_one_letter_code
_entity_poly.pdbx_strand_id
1 'polypeptide(L)'
;MATRKNNPSLSNESTQLRQKRTEQLEQISNIIATLEPLLRNASGYQKNQLKLLDSVSLGLYEEIDKLSKKAPAEPVTDLVLTQMNEVIRETKELIKQDTYVQRLKEFISAGDNTQHRDAVVVMRQVRQGLDRFRAELYPLIERVKFKLDDAKGIEIAIQIYLEGRLNVTKADLDDHNGNLSSHWYNDRSAFITDDSEFNFVKLDKINIADYFQISND
;
A
#
# COMPACT_ATOMS: atom_id res chain seq x y z
N MET A 1 -7.45 -45.04 -46.71
CA MET A 1 -6.71 -43.86 -46.23
C MET A 1 -7.72 -42.78 -45.86
N ALA A 2 -8.01 -42.62 -44.57
CA ALA A 2 -8.96 -41.62 -44.09
C ALA A 2 -8.22 -40.30 -43.85
N THR A 3 -8.61 -39.27 -44.61
CA THR A 3 -8.13 -37.90 -44.51
C THR A 3 -8.52 -37.32 -43.15
N ARG A 4 -7.52 -37.04 -42.28
CA ARG A 4 -7.72 -36.21 -41.08
C ARG A 4 -8.13 -34.82 -41.56
N LYS A 5 -9.41 -34.47 -41.39
CA LYS A 5 -9.86 -33.08 -41.46
C LYS A 5 -9.21 -32.33 -40.29
N ASN A 6 -8.14 -31.57 -40.56
CA ASN A 6 -7.69 -30.54 -39.64
C ASN A 6 -8.84 -29.56 -39.48
N ASN A 7 -9.37 -29.43 -38.26
CA ASN A 7 -10.52 -28.60 -37.94
C ASN A 7 -10.00 -27.17 -37.66
N PRO A 8 -10.16 -26.20 -38.58
CA PRO A 8 -9.57 -24.86 -38.46
C PRO A 8 -10.15 -24.03 -37.30
N SER A 9 -11.31 -24.41 -36.76
CA SER A 9 -11.93 -23.72 -35.62
C SER A 9 -11.11 -23.83 -34.33
N LEU A 10 -10.56 -25.02 -34.03
CA LEU A 10 -9.76 -25.25 -32.81
C LEU A 10 -8.42 -24.48 -32.84
N SER A 11 -7.80 -24.34 -34.02
CA SER A 11 -6.56 -23.59 -34.19
C SER A 11 -6.75 -22.08 -34.05
N ASN A 12 -7.92 -21.57 -34.44
CA ASN A 12 -8.24 -20.15 -34.32
C ASN A 12 -8.61 -19.78 -32.87
N GLU A 13 -9.40 -20.60 -32.19
CA GLU A 13 -9.74 -20.42 -30.78
C GLU A 13 -8.50 -20.47 -29.86
N SER A 14 -7.58 -21.41 -30.11
CA SER A 14 -6.31 -21.48 -29.36
C SER A 14 -5.42 -20.24 -29.59
N THR A 15 -5.46 -19.68 -30.80
CA THR A 15 -4.67 -18.49 -31.15
C THR A 15 -5.25 -17.24 -30.49
N GLN A 16 -6.57 -17.09 -30.50
CA GLN A 16 -7.28 -15.99 -29.84
C GLN A 16 -7.08 -16.02 -28.32
N LEU A 17 -7.17 -17.21 -27.70
CA LEU A 17 -6.91 -17.36 -26.26
C LEU A 17 -5.47 -17.01 -25.89
N ARG A 18 -4.49 -17.44 -26.69
CA ARG A 18 -3.09 -17.06 -26.48
C ARG A 18 -2.88 -15.56 -26.60
N GLN A 19 -3.45 -14.92 -27.62
CA GLN A 19 -3.39 -13.47 -27.76
C GLN A 19 -4.00 -12.76 -26.55
N LYS A 20 -5.18 -13.18 -26.10
CA LYS A 20 -5.84 -12.62 -24.91
C LYS A 20 -4.95 -12.75 -23.66
N ARG A 21 -4.29 -13.89 -23.48
CA ARG A 21 -3.36 -14.12 -22.36
C ARG A 21 -2.14 -13.20 -22.44
N THR A 22 -1.58 -12.98 -23.64
CA THR A 22 -0.50 -12.00 -23.83
C THR A 22 -0.94 -10.58 -23.47
N GLU A 23 -2.15 -10.16 -23.87
CA GLU A 23 -2.70 -8.84 -23.53
C GLU A 23 -2.93 -8.70 -22.01
N GLN A 24 -3.45 -9.74 -21.36
CA GLN A 24 -3.62 -9.76 -19.90
C GLN A 24 -2.27 -9.73 -19.18
N LEU A 25 -1.24 -10.41 -19.71
CA LEU A 25 0.10 -10.39 -19.16
C LEU A 25 0.65 -8.96 -19.14
N GLU A 26 0.55 -8.25 -20.27
CA GLU A 26 1.00 -6.86 -20.37
C GLU A 26 0.27 -5.94 -19.37
N GLN A 27 -1.06 -6.09 -19.25
CA GLN A 27 -1.83 -5.33 -18.27
C GLN A 27 -1.37 -5.59 -16.83
N ILE A 28 -1.16 -6.86 -16.47
CA ILE A 28 -0.73 -7.27 -15.14
C ILE A 28 0.70 -6.79 -14.85
N SER A 29 1.64 -6.91 -15.79
CA SER A 29 3.01 -6.42 -15.61
C SER A 29 3.03 -4.89 -15.40
N ASN A 30 2.17 -4.13 -16.09
CA ASN A 30 2.02 -2.69 -15.86
C ASN A 30 1.47 -2.36 -14.46
N ILE A 31 0.55 -3.19 -13.95
CA ILE A 31 0.03 -3.08 -12.58
C ILE A 31 1.13 -3.36 -11.57
N ILE A 32 1.91 -4.42 -11.75
CA ILE A 32 3.06 -4.75 -10.88
C ILE A 32 4.04 -3.57 -10.85
N ALA A 33 4.40 -3.03 -12.01
CA ALA A 33 5.28 -1.87 -12.13
C ALA A 33 4.75 -0.61 -11.40
N THR A 34 3.44 -0.53 -11.15
CA THR A 34 2.80 0.55 -10.38
C THR A 34 2.73 0.23 -8.88
N LEU A 35 2.35 -0.99 -8.52
CA LEU A 35 2.15 -1.40 -7.12
C LEU A 35 3.46 -1.59 -6.36
N GLU A 36 4.53 -2.07 -7.01
CA GLU A 36 5.84 -2.26 -6.37
C GLU A 36 6.46 -0.98 -5.80
N PRO A 37 6.60 0.12 -6.58
CA PRO A 37 7.15 1.36 -6.04
C PRO A 37 6.22 1.97 -4.98
N LEU A 38 4.90 1.83 -5.14
CA LEU A 38 3.92 2.30 -4.16
C LEU A 38 4.11 1.59 -2.81
N LEU A 39 4.20 0.26 -2.82
CA LEU A 39 4.45 -0.54 -1.62
C LEU A 39 5.78 -0.16 -0.98
N ARG A 40 6.85 -0.08 -1.78
CA ARG A 40 8.20 0.26 -1.29
C ARG A 40 8.23 1.63 -0.60
N ASN A 41 7.57 2.63 -1.19
CA ASN A 41 7.48 3.96 -0.60
C ASN A 41 6.67 3.94 0.71
N ALA A 42 5.51 3.29 0.70
CA ALA A 42 4.63 3.22 1.86
C ALA A 42 5.24 2.42 3.03
N SER A 43 5.69 1.20 2.77
CA SER A 43 6.22 0.29 3.79
C SER A 43 7.65 0.63 4.22
N GLY A 44 8.42 1.26 3.34
CA GLY A 44 9.80 1.67 3.60
C GLY A 44 9.88 3.08 4.15
N TYR A 45 9.84 4.08 3.28
CA TYR A 45 10.07 5.47 3.65
C TYR A 45 9.00 6.01 4.60
N GLN A 46 7.73 5.98 4.21
CA GLN A 46 6.65 6.63 4.97
C GLN A 46 6.45 5.99 6.34
N LYS A 47 6.45 4.65 6.42
CA LYS A 47 6.33 3.92 7.69
C LYS A 47 7.48 4.22 8.65
N ASN A 48 8.72 4.29 8.15
CA ASN A 48 9.87 4.60 8.98
C ASN A 48 9.84 6.04 9.47
N GLN A 49 9.52 7.00 8.60
CA GLN A 49 9.39 8.40 8.98
C GLN A 49 8.29 8.61 10.03
N LEU A 50 7.12 7.99 9.83
CA LEU A 50 6.04 8.00 10.82
C LEU A 50 6.49 7.45 12.18
N LYS A 51 7.23 6.34 12.21
CA LYS A 51 7.73 5.75 13.46
C LYS A 51 8.68 6.71 14.20
N LEU A 52 9.60 7.35 13.48
CA LEU A 52 10.56 8.29 14.07
C LEU A 52 9.84 9.54 14.59
N LEU A 53 8.98 10.14 13.77
CA LEU A 53 8.21 11.33 14.15
C LEU A 53 7.26 11.08 15.32
N ASP A 54 6.58 9.93 15.35
CA ASP A 54 5.71 9.59 16.48
C ASP A 54 6.50 9.47 17.79
N SER A 55 7.69 8.84 17.74
CA SER A 55 8.56 8.72 18.91
C SER A 55 9.06 10.08 19.41
N VAL A 56 9.56 10.94 18.51
CA VAL A 56 10.12 12.25 18.89
C VAL A 56 9.01 13.20 19.35
N SER A 57 7.89 13.26 18.61
CA SER A 57 6.76 14.13 18.96
C SER A 57 6.10 13.72 20.27
N LEU A 58 6.05 12.42 20.61
CA LEU A 58 5.58 11.93 21.90
C LEU A 58 6.45 12.46 23.04
N GLY A 59 7.78 12.33 22.94
CA GLY A 59 8.70 12.82 23.96
C GLY A 59 8.58 14.33 24.20
N LEU A 60 8.55 15.12 23.12
CA LEU A 60 8.36 16.56 23.20
C LEU A 60 7.00 16.94 23.80
N TYR A 61 5.93 16.27 23.39
CA TYR A 61 4.59 16.49 23.93
C TYR A 61 4.53 16.21 25.43
N GLU A 62 5.08 15.07 25.89
CA GLU A 62 5.06 14.71 27.31
C GLU A 62 5.84 15.70 28.17
N GLU A 63 6.98 16.19 27.69
CA GLU A 63 7.78 17.17 28.42
C GLU A 63 7.04 18.50 28.53
N ILE A 64 6.53 19.01 27.41
CA ILE A 64 5.80 20.29 27.38
C ILE A 64 4.47 20.19 28.14
N ASP A 65 3.77 19.04 28.12
CA ASP A 65 2.58 18.80 28.93
C ASP A 65 2.88 18.86 30.43
N LYS A 66 3.96 18.21 30.89
CA LYS A 66 4.41 18.28 32.28
C LYS A 66 4.75 19.71 32.69
N LEU A 67 5.48 20.45 31.85
CA LEU A 67 5.83 21.84 32.09
C LEU A 67 4.59 22.74 32.13
N SER A 68 3.65 22.56 31.20
CA SER A 68 2.40 23.34 31.16
C SER A 68 1.54 23.17 32.41
N LYS A 69 1.57 21.98 33.04
CA LYS A 69 0.83 21.72 34.28
C LYS A 69 1.45 22.41 35.50
N LYS A 70 2.76 22.63 35.48
CA LYS A 70 3.51 23.28 36.57
C LYS A 70 3.56 24.80 36.39
N ALA A 71 3.85 25.25 35.18
CA ALA A 71 4.09 26.66 34.85
C ALA A 71 3.51 26.99 33.45
N PRO A 72 2.17 27.06 33.29
CA PRO A 72 1.53 27.20 31.98
C PRO A 72 1.87 28.49 31.23
N ALA A 73 2.19 29.56 31.97
CA ALA A 73 2.47 30.88 31.42
C ALA A 73 3.97 31.13 31.17
N GLU A 74 4.85 30.20 31.54
CA GLU A 74 6.27 30.32 31.25
C GLU A 74 6.55 30.12 29.76
N PRO A 75 7.48 30.92 29.20
CA PRO A 75 7.89 30.79 27.80
C PRO A 75 8.66 29.49 27.58
N VAL A 76 8.39 28.84 26.45
CA VAL A 76 9.22 27.72 25.99
C VAL A 76 10.62 28.23 25.64
N THR A 77 11.65 27.45 25.94
CA THR A 77 13.04 27.79 25.58
C THR A 77 13.27 27.71 24.07
N ASP A 78 14.21 28.49 23.55
CA ASP A 78 14.51 28.54 22.10
C ASP A 78 14.87 27.18 21.51
N LEU A 79 15.60 26.36 22.28
CA LEU A 79 15.98 25.01 21.86
C LEU A 79 14.76 24.12 21.63
N VAL A 80 13.84 24.09 22.59
CA VAL A 80 12.63 23.26 22.49
C VAL A 80 11.70 23.80 21.41
N LEU A 81 11.61 25.12 21.26
CA LEU A 81 10.82 25.75 20.20
C LEU A 81 11.36 25.39 18.81
N THR A 82 12.68 25.37 18.63
CA THR A 82 13.34 24.93 17.39
C THR A 82 12.99 23.48 17.06
N GLN A 83 13.12 22.57 18.04
CA GLN A 83 12.79 21.15 17.87
C GLN A 83 11.31 20.92 17.54
N MET A 84 10.39 21.67 18.18
CA MET A 84 8.97 21.58 17.86
C MET A 84 8.67 22.06 16.44
N ASN A 85 9.31 23.16 15.99
CA ASN A 85 9.15 23.65 14.63
C ASN A 85 9.71 22.68 13.58
N GLU A 86 10.82 21.99 13.87
CA GLU A 86 11.33 20.89 13.03
C GLU A 86 10.30 19.77 12.90
N VAL A 87 9.74 19.30 14.02
CA VAL A 87 8.70 18.25 14.02
C VAL A 87 7.46 18.70 13.24
N ILE A 88 7.02 19.95 13.38
CA ILE A 88 5.90 20.50 12.60
C ILE A 88 6.22 20.44 11.10
N ARG A 89 7.41 20.88 10.68
CA ARG A 89 7.84 20.87 9.27
C ARG A 89 7.90 19.45 8.72
N GLU A 90 8.56 18.54 9.40
CA GLU A 90 8.69 17.14 8.98
C GLU A 90 7.34 16.42 8.93
N THR A 91 6.45 16.69 9.89
CA THR A 91 5.07 16.16 9.88
C THR A 91 4.30 16.66 8.66
N LYS A 92 4.43 17.94 8.30
CA LYS A 92 3.80 18.52 7.12
C LYS A 92 4.36 17.95 5.82
N GLU A 93 5.66 17.70 5.76
CA GLU A 93 6.30 17.07 4.60
C GLU A 93 5.82 15.62 4.41
N LEU A 94 5.70 14.87 5.50
CA LEU A 94 5.22 13.49 5.47
C LEU A 94 3.74 13.40 5.10
N ILE A 95 2.89 14.28 5.64
CA ILE A 95 1.43 14.21 5.55
C ILE A 95 0.87 15.36 4.71
N LYS A 96 1.21 15.39 3.42
CA LYS A 96 0.82 16.47 2.49
C LYS A 96 -0.70 16.61 2.28
N GLN A 97 -1.45 15.53 2.45
CA GLN A 97 -2.89 15.50 2.17
C GLN A 97 -3.76 15.88 3.38
N ASP A 98 -3.23 15.85 4.61
CA ASP A 98 -4.00 16.22 5.80
C ASP A 98 -4.06 17.76 5.93
N THR A 99 -5.22 18.33 5.59
CA THR A 99 -5.45 19.78 5.64
C THR A 99 -5.28 20.37 7.04
N TYR A 100 -5.57 19.61 8.10
CA TYR A 100 -5.39 20.08 9.48
C TYR A 100 -3.90 20.17 9.84
N VAL A 101 -3.10 19.18 9.42
CA VAL A 101 -1.64 19.22 9.57
C VAL A 101 -1.04 20.39 8.78
N GLN A 102 -1.50 20.61 7.54
CA GLN A 102 -0.97 21.69 6.71
C GLN A 102 -1.24 23.09 7.26
N ARG A 103 -2.32 23.25 8.05
CA ARG A 103 -2.67 24.51 8.72
C ARG A 103 -1.81 24.82 9.95
N LEU A 104 -1.12 23.82 10.51
CA LEU A 104 -0.21 24.04 11.64
C LEU A 104 0.84 25.09 11.27
N LYS A 105 0.96 26.08 12.14
CA LYS A 105 1.94 27.16 12.04
C LYS A 105 3.11 26.84 12.95
N GLU A 106 4.30 27.13 12.45
CA GLU A 106 5.49 27.17 13.28
C GLU A 106 5.36 28.29 14.31
N PHE A 107 5.93 28.08 15.48
CA PHE A 107 6.01 29.10 16.52
C PHE A 107 6.99 30.19 16.07
N ILE A 108 6.57 31.44 16.17
CA ILE A 108 7.38 32.62 15.84
C ILE A 108 7.59 33.42 17.13
N SER A 109 8.84 33.67 17.48
CA SER A 109 9.19 34.55 18.60
C SER A 109 9.07 36.01 18.15
N ALA A 110 7.91 36.63 18.41
CA ALA A 110 7.66 38.04 18.12
C ALA A 110 7.73 38.89 19.41
N GLY A 111 8.84 38.77 20.15
CA GLY A 111 9.02 39.34 21.48
C GLY A 111 9.30 38.23 22.49
N ASP A 112 8.25 37.70 23.11
CA ASP A 112 8.33 36.54 23.98
C ASP A 112 8.07 35.23 23.21
N ASN A 113 8.69 34.14 23.66
CA ASN A 113 8.42 32.81 23.12
C ASN A 113 7.00 32.34 23.47
N THR A 114 6.51 31.40 22.66
CA THR A 114 5.21 30.75 22.93
C THR A 114 5.21 30.12 24.32
N GLN A 115 4.08 30.25 25.02
CA GLN A 115 3.92 29.70 26.36
C GLN A 115 3.71 28.19 26.33
N HIS A 116 4.09 27.48 27.39
CA HIS A 116 3.93 26.03 27.48
C HIS A 116 2.50 25.57 27.17
N ARG A 117 1.48 26.27 27.66
CA ARG A 117 0.06 25.91 27.42
C ARG A 117 -0.30 25.87 25.93
N ASP A 118 0.22 26.80 25.13
CA ASP A 118 -0.10 26.92 23.72
C ASP A 118 0.71 25.91 22.90
N ALA A 119 1.96 25.70 23.30
CA ALA A 119 2.84 24.71 22.71
C ALA A 119 2.28 23.28 22.84
N VAL A 120 1.73 22.91 24.00
CA VAL A 120 1.06 21.60 24.21
C VAL A 120 -0.07 21.39 23.21
N VAL A 121 -0.88 22.42 22.94
CA VAL A 121 -2.04 22.30 22.04
C VAL A 121 -1.59 21.96 20.62
N VAL A 122 -0.59 22.67 20.11
CA VAL A 122 -0.06 22.42 18.75
C VAL A 122 0.62 21.05 18.67
N MET A 123 1.42 20.68 19.68
CA MET A 123 2.06 19.36 19.71
C MET A 123 1.03 18.23 19.79
N ARG A 124 -0.09 18.43 20.49
CA ARG A 124 -1.22 17.48 20.46
C ARG A 124 -1.82 17.35 19.07
N GLN A 125 -1.97 18.45 18.33
CA GLN A 125 -2.51 18.42 16.97
C GLN A 125 -1.56 17.70 15.99
N VAL A 126 -0.24 17.89 16.13
CA VAL A 126 0.78 17.12 15.39
C VAL A 126 0.57 15.63 15.61
N ARG A 127 0.49 15.19 16.87
CA ARG A 127 0.29 13.78 17.21
C ARG A 127 -1.01 13.21 16.65
N GLN A 128 -2.11 13.96 16.73
CA GLN A 128 -3.37 13.57 16.11
C GLN A 128 -3.26 13.42 14.58
N GLY A 129 -2.45 14.24 13.92
CA GLY A 129 -2.13 14.08 12.49
C GLY A 129 -1.38 12.79 12.20
N LEU A 130 -0.36 12.49 13.00
CA LEU A 130 0.41 11.24 12.88
C LEU A 130 -0.46 10.00 13.14
N ASP A 131 -1.39 10.06 14.10
CA ASP A 131 -2.33 8.98 14.39
C ASP A 131 -3.30 8.72 13.23
N ARG A 132 -3.85 9.79 12.61
CA ARG A 132 -4.67 9.66 11.40
C ARG A 132 -3.88 9.05 10.25
N PHE A 133 -2.68 9.58 10.00
CA PHE A 133 -1.82 9.06 8.95
C PHE A 133 -1.44 7.59 9.16
N ARG A 134 -1.19 7.18 10.41
CA ARG A 134 -1.01 5.77 10.78
C ARG A 134 -2.22 4.92 10.41
N ALA A 135 -3.42 5.38 10.79
CA ALA A 135 -4.67 4.68 10.55
C ALA A 135 -4.95 4.48 9.04
N GLU A 136 -4.46 5.38 8.19
CA GLU A 136 -4.57 5.27 6.73
C GLU A 136 -3.44 4.42 6.11
N LEU A 137 -2.19 4.65 6.55
CA LEU A 137 -1.00 4.06 5.95
C LEU A 137 -0.93 2.54 6.12
N TYR A 138 -1.28 2.01 7.30
CA TYR A 138 -1.17 0.56 7.55
C TYR A 138 -2.17 -0.26 6.72
N PRO A 139 -3.47 0.08 6.68
CA PRO A 139 -4.41 -0.56 5.75
C PRO A 139 -4.00 -0.40 4.28
N LEU A 140 -3.47 0.76 3.89
CA LEU A 140 -2.95 0.95 2.53
C LEU A 140 -1.82 -0.05 2.21
N ILE A 141 -0.83 -0.20 3.09
CA ILE A 141 0.26 -1.16 2.91
C ILE A 141 -0.27 -2.58 2.73
N GLU A 142 -1.18 -3.02 3.59
CA GLU A 142 -1.76 -4.37 3.49
C GLU A 142 -2.58 -4.55 2.21
N ARG A 143 -3.41 -3.57 1.83
CA ARG A 143 -4.18 -3.59 0.56
C ARG A 143 -3.24 -3.68 -0.65
N VAL A 144 -2.22 -2.83 -0.71
CA VAL A 144 -1.25 -2.82 -1.82
C VAL A 144 -0.46 -4.12 -1.88
N LYS A 145 -0.02 -4.64 -0.73
CA LYS A 145 0.68 -5.93 -0.65
C LYS A 145 -0.19 -7.08 -1.15
N PHE A 146 -1.43 -7.16 -0.67
CA PHE A 146 -2.40 -8.16 -1.11
C PHE A 146 -2.63 -8.11 -2.63
N LYS A 147 -2.82 -6.90 -3.18
CA LYS A 147 -2.98 -6.70 -4.62
C LYS A 147 -1.71 -7.02 -5.40
N LEU A 148 -0.53 -6.72 -4.86
CA LEU A 148 0.73 -7.04 -5.51
C LEU A 148 0.98 -8.56 -5.56
N ASP A 149 0.69 -9.28 -4.48
CA ASP A 149 0.79 -10.73 -4.44
C ASP A 149 -0.14 -11.34 -5.51
N ASP A 150 -1.42 -10.96 -5.51
CA ASP A 150 -2.37 -11.37 -6.54
C ASP A 150 -1.87 -11.06 -7.97
N ALA A 151 -1.35 -9.86 -8.23
CA ALA A 151 -0.85 -9.51 -9.56
C ALA A 151 0.32 -10.42 -9.98
N LYS A 152 1.28 -10.66 -9.08
CA LYS A 152 2.44 -11.52 -9.34
C LYS A 152 2.05 -12.98 -9.59
N GLY A 153 1.15 -13.53 -8.78
CA GLY A 153 0.71 -14.90 -9.02
C GLY A 153 -0.13 -15.04 -10.31
N ILE A 154 -0.92 -14.02 -10.70
CA ILE A 154 -1.64 -14.02 -11.99
C ILE A 154 -0.63 -13.98 -13.14
N GLU A 155 0.40 -13.12 -13.04
CA GLU A 155 1.48 -13.04 -14.02
C GLU A 155 2.12 -14.41 -14.26
N ILE A 156 2.50 -15.09 -13.18
CA ILE A 156 3.07 -16.44 -13.21
C ILE A 156 2.07 -17.43 -13.83
N ALA A 157 0.80 -17.41 -13.42
CA ALA A 157 -0.22 -18.30 -13.98
C ALA A 157 -0.36 -18.14 -15.49
N ILE A 158 -0.36 -16.89 -15.98
CA ILE A 158 -0.43 -16.60 -17.41
C ILE A 158 0.84 -17.07 -18.13
N GLN A 159 2.03 -16.87 -17.55
CA GLN A 159 3.29 -17.35 -18.12
C GLN A 159 3.30 -18.87 -18.28
N ILE A 160 2.96 -19.62 -17.23
CA ILE A 160 2.87 -21.09 -17.24
C ILE A 160 1.86 -21.56 -18.31
N TYR A 161 0.73 -20.85 -18.45
CA TYR A 161 -0.24 -21.13 -19.52
C TYR A 161 0.36 -20.93 -20.92
N LEU A 162 1.08 -19.83 -21.13
CA LEU A 162 1.70 -19.51 -22.41
C LEU A 162 2.81 -20.52 -22.78
N GLU A 163 3.50 -21.08 -21.80
CA GLU A 163 4.47 -22.18 -21.94
C GLU A 163 3.84 -23.52 -22.33
N GLY A 164 2.52 -23.64 -22.27
CA GLY A 164 1.76 -24.79 -22.79
C GLY A 164 1.11 -25.67 -21.72
N ARG A 165 1.20 -25.32 -20.43
CA ARG A 165 0.43 -25.98 -19.37
C ARG A 165 -0.96 -25.35 -19.26
N LEU A 166 -1.97 -26.03 -19.80
CA LEU A 166 -3.34 -25.51 -19.84
C LEU A 166 -4.01 -25.40 -18.46
N ASN A 167 -3.66 -26.31 -17.55
CA ASN A 167 -4.12 -26.30 -16.17
C ASN A 167 -2.94 -25.86 -15.29
N VAL A 168 -3.13 -24.76 -14.58
CA VAL A 168 -2.16 -24.23 -13.62
C VAL A 168 -2.70 -24.50 -12.23
N THR A 169 -1.98 -25.29 -11.46
CA THR A 169 -2.33 -25.67 -10.09
C THR A 169 -1.66 -24.75 -9.07
N LYS A 170 -2.05 -24.87 -7.80
CA LYS A 170 -1.36 -24.18 -6.71
C LYS A 170 0.09 -24.64 -6.59
N ALA A 171 0.36 -25.94 -6.75
CA ALA A 171 1.72 -26.47 -6.75
C ALA A 171 2.59 -25.80 -7.84
N ASP A 172 2.04 -25.63 -9.05
CA ASP A 172 2.75 -24.95 -10.14
C ASP A 172 3.12 -23.50 -9.77
N LEU A 173 2.22 -22.78 -9.09
CA LEU A 173 2.48 -21.41 -8.64
C LEU A 173 3.52 -21.38 -7.52
N ASP A 174 3.41 -22.28 -6.53
CA ASP A 174 4.33 -22.35 -5.39
C ASP A 174 5.77 -22.65 -5.88
N ASP A 175 5.94 -23.54 -6.88
CA ASP A 175 7.24 -23.84 -7.53
C ASP A 175 7.91 -22.60 -8.16
N HIS A 176 7.11 -21.61 -8.55
CA HIS A 176 7.57 -20.35 -9.15
C HIS A 176 7.54 -19.17 -8.16
N ASN A 177 7.38 -19.43 -6.86
CA ASN A 177 7.19 -18.42 -5.81
C ASN A 177 5.99 -17.48 -6.06
N GLY A 178 4.96 -17.97 -6.73
CA GLY A 178 3.69 -17.28 -6.90
C GLY A 178 2.85 -17.39 -5.64
N ASN A 179 2.46 -16.24 -5.08
CA ASN A 179 1.47 -16.18 -4.01
C ASN A 179 0.19 -15.53 -4.53
N LEU A 180 -0.95 -16.04 -4.12
CA LEU A 180 -2.21 -15.60 -4.67
C LEU A 180 -3.38 -15.93 -3.74
N SER A 181 -4.38 -15.06 -3.71
CA SER A 181 -5.51 -15.22 -2.83
C SER A 181 -6.40 -16.41 -3.21
N SER A 182 -6.96 -17.08 -2.20
CA SER A 182 -7.81 -18.27 -2.38
C SER A 182 -8.98 -18.07 -3.37
N HIS A 183 -9.51 -16.85 -3.47
CA HIS A 183 -10.65 -16.53 -4.32
C HIS A 183 -10.38 -16.65 -5.84
N TRP A 184 -9.13 -16.80 -6.25
CA TRP A 184 -8.71 -16.99 -7.63
C TRP A 184 -8.58 -18.45 -8.04
N TYR A 185 -8.78 -19.39 -7.13
CA TYR A 185 -8.80 -20.81 -7.46
C TYR A 185 -10.23 -21.25 -7.81
N ASN A 186 -10.36 -22.33 -8.56
CA ASN A 186 -11.65 -22.94 -8.89
C ASN A 186 -12.28 -23.62 -7.68
N ASP A 187 -11.46 -24.09 -6.73
CA ASP A 187 -11.95 -24.69 -5.49
C ASP A 187 -12.56 -23.61 -4.59
N ARG A 188 -13.82 -23.83 -4.20
CA ARG A 188 -14.56 -22.98 -3.26
C ARG A 188 -14.45 -23.49 -1.82
N SER A 189 -13.69 -24.55 -1.59
CA SER A 189 -13.39 -25.02 -0.24
C SER A 189 -12.61 -23.94 0.52
N ALA A 190 -12.73 -23.97 1.85
CA ALA A 190 -11.98 -23.05 2.71
C ALA A 190 -10.45 -23.33 2.69
N PHE A 191 -10.01 -24.42 2.05
CA PHE A 191 -8.65 -24.93 2.10
C PHE A 191 -8.13 -25.15 0.67
N ILE A 192 -7.28 -24.25 0.19
CA ILE A 192 -6.61 -24.43 -1.09
C ILE A 192 -5.56 -25.54 -0.94
N THR A 193 -5.73 -26.60 -1.72
CA THR A 193 -4.79 -27.70 -1.84
C THR A 193 -3.83 -27.48 -3.01
N ASP A 194 -2.75 -28.25 -3.05
CA ASP A 194 -1.76 -28.23 -4.13
C ASP A 194 -2.39 -28.45 -5.52
N ASP A 195 -3.45 -29.25 -5.59
CA ASP A 195 -4.21 -29.56 -6.82
C ASP A 195 -5.23 -28.47 -7.22
N SER A 196 -5.39 -27.42 -6.40
CA SER A 196 -6.37 -26.37 -6.69
C SER A 196 -5.98 -25.60 -7.95
N GLU A 197 -6.84 -25.61 -8.96
CA GLU A 197 -6.57 -24.97 -10.25
C GLU A 197 -6.87 -23.47 -10.22
N PHE A 198 -6.01 -22.69 -10.89
CA PHE A 198 -6.22 -21.26 -11.13
C PHE A 198 -7.45 -21.03 -12.02
N ASN A 199 -8.25 -20.02 -11.66
CA ASN A 199 -9.50 -19.70 -12.31
C ASN A 199 -9.32 -18.72 -13.47
N PHE A 200 -8.85 -19.23 -14.60
CA PHE A 200 -8.75 -18.45 -15.84
C PHE A 200 -10.09 -17.88 -16.32
N VAL A 201 -11.20 -18.59 -16.07
CA VAL A 201 -12.55 -18.11 -16.42
C VAL A 201 -12.91 -16.84 -15.65
N LYS A 202 -12.48 -16.74 -14.40
CA LYS A 202 -12.64 -15.52 -13.60
C LYS A 202 -11.78 -14.39 -14.15
N LEU A 203 -10.50 -14.64 -14.40
CA LEU A 203 -9.60 -13.66 -15.00
C LEU A 203 -10.18 -13.10 -16.32
N ASP A 204 -10.81 -13.95 -17.11
CA ASP A 204 -11.43 -13.59 -18.38
C ASP A 204 -12.67 -12.70 -18.28
N LYS A 205 -13.32 -12.64 -17.11
CA LYS A 205 -14.57 -11.92 -16.88
C LYS A 205 -14.39 -10.62 -16.11
N ILE A 206 -13.28 -10.46 -15.39
CA ILE A 206 -13.04 -9.25 -14.61
C ILE A 206 -12.46 -8.14 -15.48
N ASN A 207 -12.69 -6.90 -15.07
CA ASN A 207 -11.86 -5.80 -15.50
C ASN A 207 -10.60 -5.76 -14.62
N ILE A 208 -9.44 -6.06 -15.23
CA ILE A 208 -8.15 -6.11 -14.54
C ILE A 208 -7.83 -4.74 -13.91
N ALA A 209 -8.06 -3.64 -14.62
CA ALA A 209 -7.79 -2.30 -14.11
C ALA A 209 -8.62 -1.97 -12.86
N ASP A 210 -9.92 -2.29 -12.89
CA ASP A 210 -10.82 -2.02 -11.76
C ASP A 210 -10.46 -2.90 -10.55
N TYR A 211 -10.12 -4.17 -10.78
CA TYR A 211 -9.75 -5.07 -9.68
C TYR A 211 -8.50 -4.59 -8.93
N PHE A 212 -7.52 -4.03 -9.63
CA PHE A 212 -6.25 -3.58 -9.04
C PHE A 212 -6.22 -2.11 -8.63
N GLN A 213 -7.34 -1.40 -8.76
CA GLN A 213 -7.45 -0.03 -8.28
C GLN A 213 -7.29 0.01 -6.75
N ILE A 214 -6.46 0.93 -6.27
CA ILE A 214 -6.29 1.23 -4.85
C ILE A 214 -7.17 2.46 -4.55
N SER A 215 -8.40 2.25 -4.06
CA SER A 215 -9.24 3.36 -3.61
C SER A 215 -8.86 3.82 -2.20
N ASN A 216 -8.90 5.13 -1.99
CA ASN A 216 -8.81 5.77 -0.67
C ASN A 216 -10.21 5.84 -0.03
N ASP A 217 -10.91 4.71 0.02
CA ASP A 217 -12.11 4.59 0.85
C ASP A 217 -11.71 4.35 2.31
#